data_AF-A0A6C0DRC7-F1
#
_entry.id   AF-A0A6C0DRC7-F1
#
_cell.length_a   1.000
_cell.length_b   1.000
_cell.length_c   1.000
_cell.angle_alpha   90.00
_cell.angle_beta   90.00
_cell.angle_gamma   90.00
#
_symmetry.space_group_name_H-M   'P 1'
#
loop_
_entity.id
_entity.type
_entity.pdbx_description
1 polymer ?
#
loop_
_entity_poly.entity_id
_entity_poly.type
_entity_poly.pdbx_seq_one_letter_code
_entity_poly.pdbx_strand_id
1 'polypeptide(L)'
;MNSQYIQKIPIDIIINHILPYTYNPKPKNLLKDIRSFVQDYSIIENLYMTQMNPTILLHDLLRFCNINITISYGIDNLFEMILRRHFYFCNKTDEYMNKKIRFSYHRDVNWRTERKIKCLWGLLKPKERTLFINKYIYSFGWL
;
A
#
# COMPACT_ATOMS: atom_id res chain seq x y z
N MET A 1 -8.12 -2.97 22.84
CA MET A 1 -6.66 -3.06 22.57
C MET A 1 -6.01 -3.83 23.70
N ASN A 2 -5.25 -4.88 23.43
CA ASN A 2 -4.49 -5.58 24.47
C ASN A 2 -3.39 -4.66 25.03
N SER A 3 -3.46 -4.30 26.31
CA SER A 3 -2.55 -3.32 26.96
C SER A 3 -1.08 -3.75 26.98
N GLN A 4 -0.81 -5.04 26.74
CA GLN A 4 0.54 -5.63 26.78
C GLN A 4 1.53 -5.03 25.76
N TYR A 5 1.06 -4.45 24.65
CA TYR A 5 1.96 -3.86 23.64
C TYR A 5 2.37 -2.43 23.96
N ILE A 6 1.50 -1.65 24.62
CA ILE A 6 1.82 -0.27 25.02
C ILE A 6 2.91 -0.28 26.10
N GLN A 7 2.88 -1.27 26.99
CA GLN A 7 3.90 -1.46 28.04
C GLN A 7 5.30 -1.77 27.48
N LYS A 8 5.44 -2.15 26.20
CA LYS A 8 6.72 -2.39 25.54
C LYS A 8 7.30 -1.17 24.85
N ILE A 9 6.54 -0.07 24.75
CA ILE A 9 7.00 1.16 24.13
C ILE A 9 7.68 2.00 25.23
N PRO A 10 8.95 2.42 25.04
CA PRO A 10 9.61 3.30 26.00
C PRO A 10 8.78 4.56 26.27
N ILE A 11 8.69 4.96 27.54
CA ILE A 11 7.82 6.08 27.96
C ILE A 11 8.16 7.37 27.23
N ASP A 12 9.44 7.60 26.92
CA ASP A 12 9.89 8.77 26.17
C ASP A 12 9.35 8.80 24.74
N ILE A 13 9.20 7.64 24.09
CA ILE A 13 8.59 7.55 22.76
C ILE A 13 7.10 7.87 22.86
N ILE A 14 6.43 7.39 23.90
CA ILE A 14 5.02 7.72 24.13
C ILE A 14 4.85 9.22 24.32
N ILE A 15 5.63 9.83 25.22
CA ILE A 15 5.53 11.24 25.57
C ILE A 15 5.94 12.15 24.40
N ASN A 16 7.07 11.87 23.76
CA ASN A 16 7.66 12.78 22.77
C ASN A 16 7.16 12.53 21.34
N HIS A 17 6.62 11.34 21.04
CA HIS A 17 6.29 10.95 19.67
C HIS A 17 4.90 10.35 19.47
N ILE A 18 4.15 9.97 20.52
CA ILE A 18 2.76 9.46 20.37
C ILE A 18 1.75 10.48 20.92
N LEU A 19 1.90 10.90 22.17
CA LEU A 19 1.01 11.89 22.81
C LEU A 19 0.86 13.19 22.01
N PRO A 20 1.88 13.74 21.32
CA PRO A 20 1.70 14.94 20.53
C PRO A 20 0.64 14.82 19.43
N TYR A 21 0.24 13.60 19.05
CA TYR A 21 -0.86 13.38 18.11
C TYR A 21 -2.25 13.62 18.69
N THR A 22 -2.41 13.73 20.02
CA THR A 22 -3.71 13.94 20.66
C THR A 22 -4.08 15.42 20.81
N TYR A 23 -3.08 16.30 20.94
CA TYR A 23 -3.30 17.73 21.13
C TYR A 23 -2.75 18.61 20.00
N ASN A 24 -1.85 18.11 19.14
CA ASN A 24 -1.40 18.88 17.97
C ASN A 24 -2.24 18.52 16.72
N PRO A 25 -2.96 19.49 16.12
CA PRO A 25 -3.71 19.24 14.90
C PRO A 25 -2.78 18.77 13.79
N LYS A 26 -3.14 17.65 13.16
CA LYS A 26 -2.37 17.09 12.05
C LYS A 26 -2.67 17.85 10.75
N PRO A 27 -1.75 17.81 9.76
CA PRO A 27 -2.00 18.40 8.47
C PRO A 27 -3.32 17.90 7.88
N LYS A 28 -4.17 18.81 7.39
CA LYS A 28 -5.49 18.47 6.81
C LYS A 28 -5.39 17.38 5.74
N ASN A 29 -4.32 17.41 4.95
CA ASN A 29 -4.05 16.43 3.90
C ASN A 29 -3.85 15.01 4.47
N LEU A 30 -3.13 14.87 5.58
CA LEU A 30 -2.91 13.57 6.24
C LEU A 30 -4.22 13.02 6.81
N LEU A 31 -5.02 13.87 7.45
CA LEU A 31 -6.32 13.47 7.98
C LEU A 31 -7.29 13.04 6.87
N LYS A 32 -7.29 13.76 5.75
CA LYS A 32 -8.06 13.38 4.55
C LYS A 32 -7.61 12.04 4.01
N ASP A 33 -6.30 11.80 3.93
CA ASP A 33 -5.72 10.54 3.47
C ASP A 33 -6.20 9.38 4.34
N ILE A 34 -6.03 9.46 5.67
CA ILE A 34 -6.45 8.43 6.63
C ILE A 34 -7.95 8.11 6.49
N ARG A 35 -8.81 9.14 6.39
CA ARG A 35 -10.26 8.95 6.24
C ARG A 35 -10.61 8.26 4.92
N SER A 36 -10.03 8.74 3.82
CA SER A 36 -10.25 8.15 2.49
C SER A 36 -9.70 6.73 2.40
N PHE A 37 -8.64 6.39 3.13
CA PHE A 37 -8.03 5.06 3.08
C PHE A 37 -9.01 3.96 3.48
N VAL A 38 -9.77 4.17 4.55
CA VAL A 38 -10.76 3.20 5.04
C VAL A 38 -11.88 3.00 4.02
N GLN A 39 -12.37 4.10 3.44
CA GLN A 39 -13.44 4.06 2.44
C GLN A 39 -12.98 3.42 1.13
N ASP A 40 -11.80 3.81 0.62
CA ASP A 40 -11.30 3.28 -0.63
C ASP A 40 -10.91 1.80 -0.51
N TYR A 41 -10.38 1.38 0.66
CA TYR A 41 -10.05 -0.03 0.89
C TYR A 41 -11.29 -0.90 1.01
N SER A 42 -12.38 -0.40 1.63
CA SER A 42 -13.62 -1.19 1.73
C SER A 42 -14.26 -1.45 0.37
N ILE A 43 -14.15 -0.51 -0.59
CA ILE A 43 -14.58 -0.72 -1.98
C ILE A 43 -13.85 -1.93 -2.59
N ILE A 44 -12.52 -1.98 -2.42
CA ILE A 44 -11.69 -3.06 -2.93
C ILE A 44 -11.97 -4.37 -2.21
N GLU A 45 -12.06 -4.35 -0.89
CA GLU A 45 -12.33 -5.54 -0.07
C GLU A 45 -13.67 -6.15 -0.46
N ASN A 46 -14.71 -5.33 -0.60
CA ASN A 46 -16.03 -5.80 -1.03
C ASN A 46 -15.97 -6.46 -2.41
N LEU A 47 -15.37 -5.82 -3.42
CA LEU A 47 -15.32 -6.41 -4.76
C LEU A 47 -14.43 -7.67 -4.81
N TYR A 48 -13.18 -7.54 -4.36
CA TYR A 48 -12.17 -8.56 -4.60
C TYR A 48 -12.10 -9.67 -3.55
N MET A 49 -12.71 -9.50 -2.37
CA MET A 49 -12.76 -10.56 -1.36
C MET A 49 -14.11 -11.26 -1.31
N THR A 50 -15.18 -10.67 -1.86
CA THR A 50 -16.49 -11.34 -1.93
C THR A 50 -16.81 -11.91 -3.31
N GLN A 51 -16.42 -11.22 -4.39
CA GLN A 51 -16.75 -11.62 -5.76
C GLN A 51 -15.55 -12.16 -6.55
N MET A 52 -14.32 -11.81 -6.13
CA MET A 52 -13.09 -12.26 -6.81
C MET A 52 -12.08 -12.88 -5.83
N ASN A 53 -10.86 -13.15 -6.31
CA ASN A 53 -9.77 -13.72 -5.54
C ASN A 53 -8.72 -12.63 -5.20
N PRO A 54 -8.19 -12.58 -3.95
CA PRO A 54 -7.11 -11.67 -3.56
C PRO A 54 -5.90 -11.68 -4.51
N THR A 55 -5.59 -12.81 -5.13
CA THR A 55 -4.52 -12.92 -6.11
C THR A 55 -4.76 -12.02 -7.33
N ILE A 56 -6.02 -11.90 -7.79
CA ILE A 56 -6.38 -11.03 -8.92
C ILE A 56 -6.13 -9.56 -8.54
N LEU A 57 -6.56 -9.15 -7.34
CA LEU A 57 -6.29 -7.81 -6.81
C LEU A 57 -4.78 -7.50 -6.76
N LEU A 58 -3.96 -8.47 -6.31
CA LEU A 58 -2.51 -8.27 -6.30
C LEU A 58 -1.96 -8.08 -7.72
N HIS A 59 -2.43 -8.86 -8.70
CA HIS A 59 -2.00 -8.69 -10.09
C HIS A 59 -2.42 -7.34 -10.67
N ASP A 60 -3.65 -6.88 -10.41
CA ASP A 60 -4.12 -5.57 -10.87
C ASP A 60 -3.34 -4.43 -10.24
N LEU A 61 -3.04 -4.52 -8.94
CA LEU A 61 -2.20 -3.53 -8.23
C LEU A 61 -0.79 -3.50 -8.81
N LEU A 62 -0.17 -4.66 -9.05
CA LEU A 62 1.16 -4.72 -9.63
C LEU A 62 1.16 -4.16 -11.06
N ARG A 63 0.14 -4.48 -11.85
CA ARG A 63 -0.04 -3.94 -13.20
C ARG A 63 -0.23 -2.43 -13.18
N PHE A 64 -1.00 -1.90 -12.23
CA PHE A 64 -1.19 -0.47 -12.04
C PHE A 64 0.11 0.25 -11.68
N CYS A 65 0.84 -0.26 -10.69
CA CYS A 65 2.11 0.31 -10.24
C CYS A 65 3.22 0.24 -11.31
N ASN A 66 3.16 -0.76 -12.19
CA ASN A 66 4.18 -1.02 -13.22
C ASN A 66 3.77 -0.54 -14.62
N ILE A 67 2.89 0.47 -14.74
CA ILE A 67 2.40 1.05 -16.01
C ILE A 67 1.98 -0.01 -17.04
N ASN A 68 1.24 -1.02 -16.62
CA ASN A 68 0.82 -2.15 -17.44
C ASN A 68 1.95 -2.98 -18.09
N ILE A 69 3.22 -2.75 -17.77
CA ILE A 69 4.31 -3.63 -18.15
C ILE A 69 4.14 -4.91 -17.34
N THR A 70 4.00 -6.04 -18.05
CA THR A 70 3.99 -7.34 -17.38
C THR A 70 5.27 -7.46 -16.60
N ILE A 71 5.12 -7.78 -15.32
CA ILE A 71 6.19 -7.89 -14.33
C ILE A 71 7.37 -8.71 -14.89
N SER A 72 7.11 -9.75 -15.68
CA SER A 72 8.14 -10.55 -16.36
C SER A 72 9.11 -9.78 -17.30
N TYR A 73 8.74 -8.60 -17.81
CA TYR A 73 9.50 -7.85 -18.81
C TYR A 73 10.29 -6.67 -18.26
N GLY A 74 10.06 -6.26 -17.00
CA GLY A 74 10.80 -5.14 -16.40
C GLY A 74 10.09 -4.51 -15.20
N ILE A 75 10.84 -3.64 -14.52
CA ILE A 75 10.36 -2.81 -13.41
C ILE A 75 10.35 -1.37 -13.91
N ASP A 76 9.18 -0.75 -13.86
CA ASP A 76 9.00 0.65 -14.20
C ASP A 76 9.44 1.56 -13.04
N ASN A 77 9.96 2.74 -13.38
CA ASN A 77 10.38 3.75 -12.42
C ASN A 77 9.25 4.16 -11.46
N LEU A 78 7.99 4.12 -11.91
CA LEU A 78 6.82 4.39 -11.06
C LEU A 78 6.71 3.36 -9.94
N PHE A 79 6.92 2.07 -10.23
CA PHE A 79 6.79 1.03 -9.23
C PHE A 79 7.87 1.18 -8.15
N GLU A 80 9.10 1.44 -8.57
CA GLU A 80 10.19 1.75 -7.65
C GLU A 80 9.90 3.00 -6.81
N MET A 81 9.43 4.08 -7.45
CA MET A 81 9.08 5.33 -6.76
C MET A 81 7.98 5.12 -5.71
N ILE A 82 6.98 4.27 -5.99
CA ILE A 82 5.93 3.92 -5.02
C ILE A 82 6.54 3.15 -3.84
N LEU A 83 7.39 2.14 -4.09
CA LEU A 83 8.01 1.36 -3.03
C LEU A 83 8.94 2.18 -2.14
N ARG A 84 9.67 3.15 -2.71
CA ARG A 84 10.56 4.05 -1.95
C ARG A 84 9.84 4.96 -0.97
N ARG A 85 8.51 5.10 -1.05
CA ARG A 85 7.71 5.80 -0.03
C ARG A 85 7.71 5.06 1.31
N HIS A 86 7.97 3.76 1.30
CA HIS A 86 8.11 2.97 2.51
C HIS A 86 9.42 3.32 3.22
N PHE A 87 9.36 3.61 4.53
CA PHE A 87 10.53 4.03 5.32
C PHE A 87 11.72 3.06 5.26
N TYR A 88 11.45 1.76 5.12
CA TYR A 88 12.51 0.75 4.97
C TYR A 88 13.24 0.82 3.61
N PHE A 89 12.55 1.27 2.55
CA PHE A 89 13.06 1.26 1.18
C PHE A 89 13.61 2.62 0.72
N CYS A 90 13.24 3.73 1.36
CA CYS A 90 13.59 5.09 0.90
C CYS A 90 15.11 5.28 0.66
N ASN A 91 15.95 4.71 1.52
CA ASN A 91 17.40 4.88 1.48
C ASN A 91 18.15 3.66 0.94
N LYS A 92 17.48 2.76 0.23
CA LYS A 92 18.13 1.58 -0.36
C LYS A 92 18.70 1.89 -1.74
N THR A 93 19.72 1.15 -2.15
CA THR A 93 20.32 1.28 -3.48
C THR A 93 19.38 0.72 -4.55
N ASP A 94 19.53 1.20 -5.77
CA ASP A 94 18.71 0.77 -6.92
C ASP A 94 18.91 -0.73 -7.19
N GLU A 95 20.14 -1.23 -7.04
CA GLU A 95 20.44 -2.65 -7.14
C GLU A 95 19.65 -3.48 -6.11
N TYR A 96 19.61 -3.01 -4.85
CA TYR A 96 18.84 -3.66 -3.80
C TYR A 96 17.34 -3.64 -4.13
N MET A 97 16.82 -2.51 -4.60
CA MET A 97 15.41 -2.36 -4.98
C MET A 97 15.05 -3.33 -6.11
N ASN A 98 15.82 -3.35 -7.19
CA ASN A 98 15.61 -4.26 -8.32
C ASN A 98 15.63 -5.73 -7.89
N LYS A 99 16.61 -6.12 -7.06
CA LYS A 99 16.67 -7.46 -6.49
C LYS A 99 15.43 -7.77 -5.65
N LYS A 100 15.06 -6.86 -4.75
CA LYS A 100 13.93 -7.05 -3.84
C LYS A 100 12.61 -7.18 -4.59
N ILE A 101 12.42 -6.35 -5.61
CA ILE A 101 11.23 -6.35 -6.46
C ILE A 101 11.13 -7.67 -7.22
N ARG A 102 12.21 -8.06 -7.91
CA ARG A 102 12.28 -9.32 -8.66
C ARG A 102 11.95 -10.54 -7.80
N PHE A 103 12.53 -10.66 -6.61
CA PHE A 103 12.24 -11.81 -5.76
C PHE A 103 10.85 -11.74 -5.12
N SER A 104 10.47 -10.58 -4.58
CA SER A 104 9.26 -10.48 -3.74
C SER A 104 7.99 -10.32 -4.55
N TYR A 105 8.04 -9.73 -5.74
CA TYR A 105 6.85 -9.41 -6.54
C TYR A 105 6.80 -10.11 -7.90
N HIS A 106 7.92 -10.66 -8.41
CA HIS A 106 7.91 -11.48 -9.64
C HIS A 106 7.93 -12.97 -9.31
N ARG A 107 8.99 -13.43 -8.62
CA ARG A 107 9.19 -14.86 -8.35
C ARG A 107 8.15 -15.40 -7.38
N ASP A 108 8.02 -14.74 -6.23
CA ASP A 108 7.19 -15.24 -5.14
C ASP A 108 5.83 -14.52 -5.09
N VAL A 109 5.24 -14.17 -6.24
CA VAL A 109 4.09 -13.24 -6.32
C VAL A 109 2.94 -13.61 -5.37
N ASN A 110 2.56 -14.88 -5.31
CA ASN A 110 1.45 -15.37 -4.48
C ASN A 110 1.82 -15.66 -3.02
N TRP A 111 3.09 -15.53 -2.64
CA TRP A 111 3.49 -15.68 -1.25
C TRP A 111 3.07 -14.46 -0.43
N ARG A 112 2.30 -14.67 0.65
CA ARG A 112 1.81 -13.61 1.54
C ARG A 112 1.06 -12.49 0.79
N THR A 113 0.20 -12.89 -0.15
CA THR A 113 -0.60 -12.00 -1.03
C THR A 113 -1.25 -10.84 -0.29
N GLU A 114 -1.96 -11.11 0.81
CA GLU A 114 -2.66 -10.09 1.59
C GLU A 114 -1.72 -9.01 2.14
N ARG A 115 -0.53 -9.40 2.61
CA ARG A 115 0.47 -8.44 3.12
C ARG A 115 0.99 -7.54 2.01
N LYS A 116 1.17 -8.08 0.80
CA LYS A 116 1.60 -7.30 -0.36
C LYS A 116 0.53 -6.33 -0.81
N ILE A 117 -0.72 -6.77 -0.87
CA ILE A 117 -1.87 -5.92 -1.18
C ILE A 117 -1.91 -4.75 -0.20
N LYS A 118 -1.93 -5.04 1.11
CA LYS A 118 -1.97 -4.00 2.15
C LYS A 118 -0.78 -3.05 2.09
N CYS A 119 0.42 -3.58 1.82
CA CYS A 119 1.62 -2.77 1.64
C CYS A 119 1.51 -1.84 0.43
N LEU A 120 1.24 -2.39 -0.76
CA LEU A 120 1.14 -1.60 -1.99
C LEU A 120 0.02 -0.57 -1.90
N TRP A 121 -1.16 -0.98 -1.43
CA TRP A 121 -2.30 -0.10 -1.23
C TRP A 121 -1.99 1.04 -0.26
N GLY A 122 -1.31 0.75 0.85
CA GLY A 122 -0.87 1.73 1.84
C GLY A 122 0.17 2.72 1.31
N LEU A 123 0.89 2.38 0.25
CA LEU A 123 1.89 3.27 -0.37
C LEU A 123 1.29 4.17 -1.46
N LEU A 124 0.08 3.87 -1.95
CA LEU A 124 -0.63 4.71 -2.90
C LEU A 124 -1.20 5.96 -2.23
N LYS A 125 -0.99 7.10 -2.86
CA LYS A 125 -1.62 8.37 -2.48
C LYS A 125 -3.12 8.32 -2.77
N PRO A 126 -3.94 9.15 -2.11
CA PRO A 126 -5.39 9.20 -2.35
C PRO A 126 -5.75 9.30 -3.84
N LYS A 127 -5.07 10.17 -4.60
CA LYS A 127 -5.30 10.31 -6.05
C LYS A 127 -5.00 9.03 -6.83
N GLU A 128 -3.96 8.30 -6.47
CA GLU A 128 -3.57 7.05 -7.15
C GLU A 128 -4.55 5.93 -6.80
N ARG A 129 -5.05 5.89 -5.55
CA ARG A 129 -6.12 4.97 -5.14
C ARG A 129 -7.41 5.22 -5.94
N THR A 130 -7.81 6.49 -6.09
CA THR A 130 -8.95 6.86 -6.95
C THR A 130 -8.74 6.43 -8.40
N LEU A 131 -7.55 6.67 -8.97
CA LEU A 131 -7.22 6.24 -10.33
C LEU A 131 -7.26 4.72 -10.49
N PHE A 132 -6.76 3.97 -9.51
CA PHE A 132 -6.85 2.52 -9.49
C PHE A 132 -8.30 2.04 -9.51
N ILE A 133 -9.13 2.56 -8.59
CA ILE A 133 -10.56 2.22 -8.49
C ILE A 133 -11.28 2.52 -9.79
N ASN A 134 -11.10 3.73 -10.35
CA ASN A 134 -11.75 4.09 -11.61
C ASN A 134 -11.33 3.17 -12.76
N LYS A 135 -10.05 2.80 -12.81
CA LYS A 135 -9.51 1.96 -13.90
C LYS A 135 -9.91 0.50 -13.78
N TYR A 136 -9.91 -0.10 -12.60
CA TYR A 136 -10.09 -1.55 -12.46
C TYR A 136 -11.48 -1.95 -11.96
N ILE A 137 -12.18 -1.06 -11.28
CA ILE A 137 -13.51 -1.34 -10.72
C ILE A 137 -14.60 -0.75 -11.61
N TYR A 138 -14.52 0.56 -11.89
CA TYR A 138 -15.61 1.24 -12.63
C TYR A 138 -15.51 1.09 -14.15
N SER A 139 -14.31 0.97 -14.73
CA SER A 139 -14.19 0.77 -16.18
C SER A 139 -14.69 -0.58 -16.68
N PHE A 140 -14.83 -1.57 -15.78
CA PHE A 140 -15.28 -2.94 -16.11
C PHE A 140 -16.80 -3.15 -15.96
N GLY A 141 -17.59 -2.11 -15.64
CA GLY A 141 -19.06 -2.19 -15.71
C GLY A 141 -19.71 -3.16 -14.74
N TRP A 142 -19.28 -3.19 -13.47
CA TRP A 142 -19.98 -3.91 -12.39
C TRP A 142 -20.91 -3.01 -11.57
N LEU A 143 -21.45 -1.95 -12.19
CA LEU A 143 -22.66 -1.22 -11.80
C LEU A 143 -23.36 -0.72 -13.07
#